data_AF-A0A812YIH4-F1
#
_entry.id   AF-A0A812YIH4-F1
#
_cell.length_a   1.000
_cell.length_b   1.000
_cell.length_c   1.000
_cell.angle_alpha   90.00
_cell.angle_beta   90.00
_cell.angle_gamma   90.00
#
_symmetry.space_group_name_H-M   'P 1'
#
loop_
_entity.id
_entity.type
_entity.pdbx_description
1 polymer ?
#
loop_
_entity_poly.entity_id
_entity_poly.type
_entity_poly.pdbx_seq_one_letter_code
_entity_poly.pdbx_strand_id
1 'polypeptide(L)'
;VTVIFGVLCGQGLQSVAAAWLSFWSDHSHPDSVPHVTDTLGLVGYGGLSITAFVGIFSTSAVFRLTALKAARAFHRKLLANMLRLPMSFFDTTPLGRVLNRFSKDIYIIDEVLTQNLYAYLQVLSVVVCTIIVISVATPWFLVIIFPLLFLYRATQNFYIPAS
;
A
#
# COMPACT_ATOMS: atom_id res chain seq x y z
N VAL A 1 10.27 -4.69 -6.60
CA VAL A 1 11.24 -3.83 -5.89
C VAL A 1 10.93 -2.36 -6.08
N THR A 2 10.89 -1.84 -7.31
CA THR A 2 10.63 -0.41 -7.60
C THR A 2 9.36 0.13 -6.96
N VAL A 3 8.24 -0.60 -7.04
CA VAL A 3 6.98 -0.19 -6.39
C VAL A 3 7.11 -0.13 -4.88
N ILE A 4 7.74 -1.13 -4.26
CA ILE A 4 7.92 -1.19 -2.79
C ILE A 4 8.73 0.02 -2.33
N PHE A 5 9.84 0.30 -3.02
CA PHE A 5 10.65 1.48 -2.74
C PHE A 5 9.87 2.79 -2.94
N GLY A 6 9.09 2.90 -4.02
CA GLY A 6 8.26 4.07 -4.29
C GLY A 6 7.19 4.31 -3.21
N VAL A 7 6.51 3.26 -2.75
CA VAL A 7 5.50 3.36 -1.68
C VAL A 7 6.17 3.75 -0.36
N LEU A 8 7.29 3.13 0.00
CA LEU A 8 8.04 3.50 1.21
C LEU A 8 8.52 4.96 1.17
N CYS A 9 9.06 5.41 0.05
CA CYS A 9 9.52 6.80 -0.11
C CYS A 9 8.35 7.79 -0.03
N GLY A 10 7.24 7.51 -0.72
CA GLY A 10 6.05 8.36 -0.68
C GLY A 10 5.44 8.47 0.73
N GLN A 11 5.30 7.34 1.44
CA GLN A 11 4.80 7.32 2.81
C GLN A 11 5.78 7.95 3.81
N GLY A 12 7.08 7.80 3.58
CA GLY A 12 8.12 8.46 4.34
C GLY A 12 8.04 9.98 4.24
N LEU A 13 7.94 10.52 3.02
CA LEU A 13 7.77 11.96 2.79
C LEU A 13 6.49 12.50 3.46
N GLN A 14 5.38 11.76 3.38
CA GLN A 14 4.14 12.14 4.07
C GLN A 14 4.31 12.16 5.59
N SER A 15 5.01 11.18 6.16
CA SER A 15 5.29 11.12 7.60
C SER A 15 6.23 12.26 8.05
N VAL A 16 7.22 12.61 7.22
CA VAL A 16 8.10 13.76 7.45
C VAL A 16 7.32 15.07 7.38
N ALA A 17 6.40 15.23 6.43
CA ALA A 17 5.54 16.41 6.36
C ALA A 17 4.69 16.58 7.63
N ALA A 18 4.16 15.49 8.18
CA ALA A 18 3.44 15.51 9.45
C ALA A 18 4.34 15.89 10.64
N ALA A 19 5.56 15.33 10.71
CA ALA A 19 6.53 15.69 11.74
C ALA A 19 6.97 17.16 11.64
N TRP A 20 7.17 17.65 10.42
CA TRP A 20 7.48 19.07 10.14
C TRP A 20 6.37 19.99 10.63
N LEU A 21 5.11 19.65 10.36
CA LEU A 21 3.96 20.43 10.82
C LEU A 21 3.93 20.52 12.36
N SER A 22 4.18 19.41 13.06
CA SER A 22 4.27 19.39 14.52
C SER A 22 5.40 20.30 15.02
N PHE A 23 6.59 20.21 14.42
CA PHE A 23 7.74 21.02 14.82
C PHE A 23 7.51 22.52 14.59
N TRP A 24 6.94 22.88 13.44
CA TRP A 24 6.61 24.26 13.11
C TRP A 24 5.56 24.83 14.06
N SER A 25 4.53 24.05 14.37
CA SER A 25 3.46 24.46 15.29
C SER A 25 3.95 24.74 16.71
N ASP A 26 4.99 24.04 17.18
CA ASP A 26 5.58 24.27 18.51
C ASP A 26 6.47 25.52 18.56
N HIS A 27 7.07 25.92 17.44
CA HIS A 27 7.99 27.06 17.36
C HIS A 27 7.34 28.37 16.88
N SER A 28 6.09 28.34 16.44
CA SER A 28 5.31 29.54 16.10
C SER A 28 4.87 30.26 17.37
N HIS A 29 5.70 31.20 17.85
CA HIS A 29 5.37 32.07 18.99
C HIS A 29 4.57 33.31 18.54
N PRO A 30 3.49 33.70 19.26
CA PRO A 30 2.65 34.85 18.92
C PRO A 30 3.40 36.20 18.81
N ASP A 31 4.55 36.34 19.47
CA ASP A 31 5.31 37.59 19.59
C ASP A 31 6.43 37.73 18.55
N SER A 32 6.61 36.75 17.66
CA SER A 32 7.62 36.77 16.60
C SER A 32 7.10 37.38 15.29
N VAL A 33 7.97 38.02 14.50
CA VAL A 33 7.59 38.79 13.30
C VAL A 33 6.71 37.94 12.35
N PRO A 34 5.38 38.21 12.24
CA PRO A 34 4.41 37.21 11.76
C PRO A 34 4.52 36.79 10.29
N HIS A 35 5.33 37.47 9.49
CA HIS A 35 5.21 37.35 8.03
C HIS A 35 6.25 36.45 7.36
N VAL A 36 7.43 36.24 7.97
CA VAL A 36 8.51 35.49 7.30
C VAL A 36 8.58 34.04 7.80
N THR A 37 8.45 33.81 9.11
CA THR A 37 8.54 32.47 9.70
C THR A 37 7.32 31.60 9.38
N ASP A 38 6.14 32.19 9.38
CA ASP A 38 4.88 31.49 9.09
C ASP A 38 4.75 31.15 7.60
N THR A 39 5.19 32.05 6.72
CA THR A 39 5.19 31.78 5.27
C THR A 39 6.19 30.71 4.90
N LEU A 40 7.39 30.69 5.50
CA LEU A 40 8.39 29.65 5.27
C LEU A 40 7.92 28.27 5.78
N GLY A 41 7.30 28.20 6.96
CA GLY A 41 6.74 26.96 7.51
C GLY A 41 5.65 26.37 6.63
N LEU A 42 4.72 27.21 6.17
CA LEU A 42 3.62 26.83 5.28
C LEU A 42 4.11 26.37 3.91
N VAL A 43 5.06 27.11 3.30
CA VAL A 43 5.65 26.73 2.00
C VAL A 43 6.44 25.42 2.12
N GLY A 44 7.16 25.21 3.22
CA GLY A 44 7.87 23.96 3.51
C GLY A 44 6.92 22.75 3.61
N TYR A 45 5.86 22.86 4.40
CA TYR A 45 4.84 21.81 4.53
C TYR A 45 4.12 21.54 3.21
N GLY A 46 3.73 22.61 2.50
CA GLY A 46 3.06 22.50 1.20
C GLY A 46 3.95 21.82 0.16
N GLY A 47 5.22 22.20 0.08
CA GLY A 47 6.19 21.60 -0.85
C GLY A 47 6.44 20.12 -0.59
N LEU A 48 6.63 19.73 0.68
CA LEU A 48 6.78 18.33 1.08
C LEU A 48 5.53 17.51 0.76
N SER A 49 4.35 18.05 1.06
CA SER A 49 3.07 17.39 0.82
C SER A 49 2.78 17.19 -0.68
N ILE A 50 3.06 18.19 -1.51
CA ILE A 50 2.90 18.09 -2.96
C ILE A 50 3.86 17.04 -3.53
N THR A 51 5.11 17.04 -3.07
CA THR A 51 6.11 16.06 -3.54
C THR A 51 5.73 14.64 -3.13
N ALA A 52 5.25 14.45 -1.89
CA ALA A 52 4.72 13.17 -1.43
C ALA A 52 3.52 12.72 -2.28
N PHE A 53 2.57 13.63 -2.54
CA PHE A 53 1.39 13.35 -3.38
C PHE A 53 1.78 12.89 -4.78
N VAL A 54 2.68 13.62 -5.45
CA VAL A 54 3.16 13.27 -6.80
C VAL A 54 3.91 11.93 -6.78
N GLY A 55 4.72 11.66 -5.75
CA GLY A 55 5.41 10.38 -5.57
C GLY A 55 4.47 9.19 -5.38
N ILE A 56 3.44 9.34 -4.54
CA ILE A 56 2.43 8.31 -4.30
C ILE A 56 1.59 8.08 -5.56
N PHE A 57 1.17 9.16 -6.23
CA PHE A 57 0.37 9.08 -7.44
C PHE A 57 1.12 8.39 -8.58
N SER A 58 2.38 8.76 -8.82
CA SER A 58 3.22 8.13 -9.84
C SER A 58 3.47 6.65 -9.54
N THR A 59 3.74 6.30 -8.28
CA THR A 59 3.92 4.89 -7.87
C THR A 59 2.65 4.07 -8.06
N SER A 60 1.48 4.65 -7.73
CA SER A 60 0.17 4.02 -7.97
C SER A 60 -0.06 3.73 -9.45
N ALA A 61 0.24 4.70 -10.33
CA ALA A 61 0.13 4.52 -11.77
C ALA A 61 1.06 3.40 -12.28
N VAL A 62 2.31 3.39 -11.84
CA VAL A 62 3.29 2.34 -12.19
C VAL A 62 2.82 0.95 -11.72
N PHE A 63 2.28 0.85 -10.51
CA PHE A 63 1.74 -0.40 -10.00
C PHE A 63 0.56 -0.89 -10.85
N ARG A 64 -0.42 -0.02 -11.14
CA ARG A 64 -1.59 -0.37 -11.97
C ARG A 64 -1.19 -0.83 -13.37
N LEU A 65 -0.25 -0.13 -14.01
CA LEU A 65 0.26 -0.53 -15.33
C LEU A 65 0.99 -1.88 -15.28
N THR A 66 1.73 -2.15 -14.21
CA THR A 66 2.44 -3.42 -14.03
C THR A 66 1.47 -4.56 -13.77
N ALA A 67 0.45 -4.34 -12.94
CA ALA A 67 -0.61 -5.29 -12.67
C ALA A 67 -1.40 -5.64 -13.94
N LEU A 68 -1.76 -4.64 -14.76
CA LEU A 68 -2.42 -4.87 -16.05
C LEU A 68 -1.56 -5.70 -17.01
N LYS A 69 -0.24 -5.45 -17.06
CA LYS A 69 0.67 -6.28 -17.87
C LYS A 69 0.73 -7.71 -17.37
N ALA A 70 0.76 -7.92 -16.05
CA ALA A 70 0.75 -9.23 -15.43
C ALA A 70 -0.57 -9.98 -15.70
N ALA A 71 -1.72 -9.32 -15.51
CA ALA A 71 -3.05 -9.84 -15.81
C ALA A 71 -3.15 -10.34 -17.26
N ARG A 72 -2.72 -9.53 -18.25
CA ARG A 72 -2.69 -9.95 -19.67
C ARG A 72 -1.79 -11.15 -19.92
N ALA A 73 -0.64 -11.24 -19.23
CA ALA A 73 0.26 -12.38 -19.35
C ALA A 73 -0.37 -13.66 -18.77
N PHE A 74 -1.03 -13.56 -17.61
CA PHE A 74 -1.76 -14.67 -17.00
C PHE A 74 -2.91 -15.13 -17.87
N HIS A 75 -3.74 -14.21 -18.34
CA HIS A 75 -4.87 -14.53 -19.21
C HIS A 75 -4.42 -15.28 -20.48
N ARG A 76 -3.38 -14.78 -21.16
CA ARG A 76 -2.83 -15.44 -22.35
C ARG A 76 -2.29 -16.84 -22.05
N LYS A 77 -1.58 -17.02 -20.94
CA LYS A 77 -1.03 -18.32 -20.54
C LYS A 77 -2.15 -19.32 -20.20
N LEU A 78 -3.17 -18.84 -19.49
CA LEU A 78 -4.29 -19.68 -19.04
C LEU A 78 -5.17 -20.11 -20.22
N LEU A 79 -5.46 -19.19 -21.15
CA LEU A 79 -6.15 -19.49 -22.41
C LEU A 79 -5.36 -20.50 -23.26
N ALA A 80 -4.06 -20.29 -23.44
CA ALA A 80 -3.22 -21.19 -24.22
C ALA A 80 -3.18 -22.61 -23.62
N ASN A 81 -3.18 -22.73 -22.29
CA ASN A 81 -3.26 -24.02 -21.62
C ASN A 81 -4.63 -24.67 -21.76
N MET A 82 -5.71 -23.89 -21.67
CA MET A 82 -7.07 -24.38 -21.82
C MET A 82 -7.31 -24.96 -23.23
N LEU A 83 -6.80 -24.31 -24.27
CA LEU A 83 -6.90 -24.78 -25.66
C LEU A 83 -6.11 -26.07 -25.94
N ARG A 84 -5.16 -26.44 -25.07
CA ARG A 84 -4.36 -27.67 -25.20
C ARG A 84 -4.93 -28.86 -24.43
N LEU A 85 -6.05 -28.68 -23.73
CA LEU A 85 -6.69 -29.77 -22.98
C LEU A 85 -7.33 -30.78 -23.96
N PRO A 86 -7.33 -32.08 -23.62
CA PRO A 86 -7.96 -33.11 -24.45
C PRO A 86 -9.48 -32.90 -24.53
N MET A 87 -10.09 -33.29 -25.66
CA MET A 87 -11.55 -33.19 -25.85
C MET A 87 -12.34 -33.90 -24.74
N SER A 88 -11.81 -35.00 -24.19
CA SER A 88 -12.43 -35.72 -23.07
C SER A 88 -12.68 -34.87 -21.82
N PHE A 89 -11.88 -33.82 -21.59
CA PHE A 89 -12.11 -32.86 -20.52
C PHE A 89 -13.34 -31.99 -20.77
N PHE A 90 -13.55 -31.58 -22.03
CA PHE A 90 -14.70 -30.78 -22.45
C PHE A 90 -16.00 -31.59 -22.56
N ASP A 91 -15.89 -32.90 -22.79
CA ASP A 91 -17.05 -33.81 -22.81
C ASP A 91 -17.55 -34.16 -21.39
N THR A 92 -16.65 -34.21 -20.41
CA THR A 92 -16.97 -34.57 -19.01
C THR A 92 -17.36 -33.39 -18.14
N THR A 93 -16.94 -32.17 -18.49
CA THR A 93 -17.30 -30.96 -17.74
C THR A 93 -18.12 -30.00 -18.60
N PRO A 94 -19.32 -29.57 -18.17
CA PRO A 94 -20.14 -28.66 -18.97
C PRO A 94 -19.39 -27.34 -19.19
N LEU A 95 -19.25 -26.93 -20.45
CA LEU A 95 -18.55 -25.71 -20.87
C LEU A 95 -18.92 -24.47 -20.05
N GLY A 96 -20.20 -24.33 -19.69
CA GLY A 96 -20.69 -23.24 -18.84
C GLY A 96 -20.06 -23.20 -17.44
N ARG A 97 -19.76 -24.35 -16.83
CA ARG A 97 -19.10 -24.42 -15.51
C ARG A 97 -17.63 -24.03 -15.60
N VAL A 98 -16.95 -24.44 -16.68
CA VAL A 98 -15.56 -24.07 -16.93
C VAL A 98 -15.44 -22.56 -17.18
N LEU A 99 -16.33 -21.98 -18.00
CA LEU A 99 -16.37 -20.54 -18.25
C LEU A 99 -16.69 -19.73 -16.99
N ASN A 100 -17.68 -20.17 -16.20
CA ASN A 100 -18.05 -19.47 -14.97
C ASN A 100 -16.88 -19.45 -13.97
N ARG A 101 -16.16 -20.57 -13.85
CA ARG A 101 -14.99 -20.67 -12.97
C ARG A 101 -13.81 -19.84 -13.51
N PHE A 102 -13.51 -19.96 -14.80
CA PHE A 102 -12.45 -19.20 -15.46
C PHE A 102 -12.65 -17.69 -15.29
N SER A 103 -13.84 -17.17 -15.60
CA SER A 103 -14.15 -15.75 -15.49
C SER A 103 -14.08 -15.27 -14.04
N LYS A 104 -14.59 -16.05 -13.07
CA LYS A 104 -14.54 -15.70 -11.65
C LYS A 104 -13.11 -15.69 -11.11
N ASP A 105 -12.33 -16.72 -11.42
CA ASP A 105 -10.96 -16.87 -10.92
C ASP A 105 -10.06 -15.76 -11.50
N ILE A 106 -10.24 -15.41 -12.78
CA ILE A 106 -9.53 -14.28 -13.40
C ILE A 106 -9.91 -12.96 -12.75
N TYR A 107 -11.20 -12.71 -12.51
CA TYR A 107 -11.63 -11.48 -11.84
C TYR A 107 -11.01 -11.34 -10.45
N ILE A 108 -10.97 -12.43 -9.67
CA ILE A 108 -10.35 -12.41 -8.34
C ILE A 108 -8.84 -12.11 -8.42
N ILE A 109 -8.13 -12.74 -9.36
CA ILE A 109 -6.68 -12.53 -9.50
C ILE A 109 -6.34 -11.14 -10.02
N ASP A 110 -7.10 -10.64 -11.01
CA ASP A 110 -6.75 -9.39 -11.69
C ASP A 110 -7.18 -8.16 -10.91
N GLU A 111 -8.37 -8.19 -10.30
CA GLU A 111 -8.94 -7.04 -9.60
C GLU A 111 -8.72 -7.14 -8.08
N VAL A 112 -9.29 -8.17 -7.46
CA VAL A 112 -9.36 -8.28 -6.00
C VAL A 112 -7.98 -8.45 -5.38
N LEU A 113 -7.17 -9.37 -5.91
CA LEU A 113 -5.83 -9.63 -5.40
C LEU A 113 -4.91 -8.41 -5.62
N THR A 114 -4.96 -7.79 -6.79
CA THR A 114 -4.16 -6.60 -7.11
C THR A 114 -4.49 -5.44 -6.16
N GLN A 115 -5.77 -5.17 -5.93
CA GLN A 115 -6.23 -4.10 -5.04
C GLN A 115 -5.80 -4.37 -3.59
N ASN A 116 -6.02 -5.60 -3.10
CA ASN A 116 -5.64 -5.99 -1.75
C ASN A 116 -4.12 -5.94 -1.54
N LEU A 117 -3.34 -6.36 -2.54
CA LEU A 117 -1.88 -6.32 -2.48
C LEU A 117 -1.37 -4.88 -2.38
N TYR A 118 -1.92 -3.96 -3.17
CA TYR A 118 -1.55 -2.55 -3.10
C TYR A 118 -1.90 -1.93 -1.76
N ALA A 119 -3.13 -2.16 -1.27
CA ALA A 119 -3.58 -1.68 0.03
C ALA A 119 -2.72 -2.22 1.16
N TYR A 120 -2.39 -3.52 1.12
CA TYR A 120 -1.50 -4.15 2.09
C TYR A 120 -0.11 -3.49 2.11
N LEU A 121 0.48 -3.25 0.95
CA LEU A 121 1.78 -2.58 0.84
C LEU A 121 1.74 -1.14 1.37
N GLN A 122 0.66 -0.41 1.12
CA GLN A 122 0.48 0.94 1.66
C GLN A 122 0.40 0.92 3.18
N VAL A 123 -0.47 0.09 3.76
CA VAL A 123 -0.65 -0.01 5.22
C VAL A 123 0.66 -0.44 5.89
N LEU A 124 1.34 -1.45 5.34
CA LEU A 124 2.63 -1.90 5.86
C LEU A 124 3.65 -0.77 5.87
N SER A 125 3.72 0.01 4.78
CA SER A 125 4.65 1.13 4.68
C SER A 125 4.33 2.24 5.67
N VAL A 126 3.05 2.58 5.84
CA VAL A 126 2.59 3.56 6.85
C VAL A 126 3.00 3.10 8.25
N VAL A 127 2.70 1.85 8.63
CA VAL A 127 3.05 1.30 9.94
C VAL A 127 4.55 1.39 10.20
N VAL A 128 5.39 1.02 9.22
CA VAL A 128 6.86 1.12 9.35
C VAL A 128 7.30 2.57 9.54
N CYS A 129 6.83 3.50 8.70
CA CYS A 129 7.21 4.91 8.80
C CYS A 129 6.75 5.53 10.13
N THR A 130 5.52 5.26 10.58
CA THR A 130 4.99 5.77 11.84
C THR A 130 5.77 5.25 13.03
N ILE A 131 6.12 3.95 13.05
CA ILE A 131 6.96 3.38 14.12
C ILE A 131 8.31 4.08 14.17
N ILE A 132 8.95 4.33 13.02
CA ILE A 132 10.24 5.03 12.95
C ILE A 132 10.11 6.45 13.53
N VAL A 133 9.11 7.22 13.09
CA VAL A 133 8.90 8.61 13.54
C VAL A 133 8.66 8.67 15.06
N ILE A 134 7.78 7.82 15.58
CA ILE A 134 7.48 7.80 17.03
C ILE A 134 8.69 7.34 17.84
N SER A 135 9.47 6.38 17.33
CA SER A 135 10.65 5.88 18.04
C SER A 135 11.77 6.92 18.16
N VAL A 136 11.87 7.83 17.18
CA VAL A 136 12.81 8.98 17.24
C VAL A 136 12.36 9.99 18.29
N ALA A 137 11.06 10.25 18.41
CA ALA A 137 10.52 11.17 19.42
C ALA A 137 10.58 10.59 20.84
N THR A 138 10.22 9.31 21.00
CA THR A 138 10.10 8.64 22.30
C THR A 138 10.67 7.21 22.22
N PRO A 139 11.98 6.99 22.48
CA PRO A 139 12.60 5.67 22.34
C PRO A 139 11.97 4.57 23.20
N TRP A 140 11.43 4.94 24.37
CA TRP A 140 10.74 4.02 25.29
C TRP A 140 9.46 3.39 24.69
N PHE A 141 8.88 4.00 23.66
CA PHE A 141 7.68 3.48 22.98
C PHE A 141 7.90 2.08 22.37
N LEU A 142 9.14 1.75 21.99
CA LEU A 142 9.50 0.43 21.45
C LEU A 142 9.13 -0.72 22.40
N VAL A 143 9.19 -0.49 23.72
CA VAL A 143 8.84 -1.50 24.72
C VAL A 143 7.35 -1.88 24.62
N ILE A 144 6.48 -0.92 24.31
CA ILE A 144 5.02 -1.13 24.19
C ILE A 144 4.67 -1.83 22.86
N ILE A 145 5.50 -1.68 21.82
CA ILE A 145 5.28 -2.34 20.53
C ILE A 145 5.34 -3.87 20.66
N PHE A 146 6.22 -4.41 21.49
CA PHE A 146 6.35 -5.87 21.68
C PHE A 146 5.06 -6.56 22.15
N PRO A 147 4.42 -6.16 23.27
CA PRO A 147 3.16 -6.76 23.69
C PRO A 147 2.03 -6.48 22.68
N LEU A 148 2.04 -5.32 22.01
CA LEU A 148 1.04 -4.99 21.00
C LEU A 148 1.14 -5.91 19.77
N LEU A 149 2.37 -6.23 19.33
CA LEU A 149 2.63 -7.16 18.23
C LEU A 149 2.19 -8.59 18.60
N PHE A 150 2.42 -9.00 19.85
CA PHE A 150 1.94 -10.28 20.35
C PHE A 150 0.41 -10.37 20.32
N LEU A 151 -0.30 -9.35 20.83
CA LEU A 151 -1.76 -9.27 20.78
C LEU A 151 -2.27 -9.27 19.34
N TYR A 152 -1.65 -8.50 18.46
CA TYR A 152 -1.99 -8.47 17.04
C TYR A 152 -1.85 -9.86 16.40
N ARG A 153 -0.73 -10.55 16.66
CA ARG A 153 -0.50 -11.93 16.16
C ARG A 153 -1.53 -12.92 16.72
N ALA A 154 -1.89 -12.81 18.00
CA ALA A 154 -2.90 -13.66 18.61
C ALA A 154 -4.27 -13.48 17.93
N THR A 155 -4.71 -12.23 17.76
CA THR A 155 -5.97 -11.90 17.06
C THR A 155 -5.93 -12.34 15.60
N GLN A 156 -4.80 -12.12 14.90
CA GLN A 156 -4.62 -12.54 13.51
C GLN A 156 -4.73 -14.07 13.37
N ASN A 157 -4.08 -14.83 14.25
CA ASN A 157 -4.13 -16.29 14.24
C ASN A 157 -5.53 -16.83 14.57
N PHE A 158 -6.33 -16.11 15.36
CA PHE A 158 -7.72 -16.45 15.62
C PHE A 158 -8.62 -16.17 14.40
N TYR A 159 -8.37 -15.06 13.69
CA TYR A 159 -9.23 -14.61 12.59
C TYR A 159 -8.97 -15.31 11.25
N ILE A 160 -7.71 -15.61 10.90
CA ILE A 160 -7.34 -16.30 9.65
C ILE A 160 -8.06 -17.65 9.45
N PRO A 161 -8.14 -18.56 10.44
CA PRO A 161 -8.86 -19.82 10.27
C PRO A 161 -10.38 -19.67 10.36
N ALA A 162 -10.90 -18.52 10.83
CA ALA A 162 -12.32 -18.24 10.91
C ALA A 162 -12.91 -17.61 9.63
N SER A 163 -12.06 -17.21 8.68
CA SER A 163 -12.42 -16.65 7.36
C SER A 163 -12.20 -17.64 6.23
#